data_AF-A0A7C2E1M7-F1
#
_entry.id   AF-A0A7C2E1M7-F1
#
_cell.length_a   1.000
_cell.length_b   1.000
_cell.length_c   1.000
_cell.angle_alpha   90.00
_cell.angle_beta   90.00
_cell.angle_gamma   90.00
#
_symmetry.space_group_name_H-M   'P 1'
#
loop_
_entity.id
_entity.type
_entity.pdbx_description
1 polymer ?
#
loop_
_entity_poly.entity_id
_entity_poly.type
_entity_poly.pdbx_seq_one_letter_code
_entity_poly.pdbx_strand_id
1 'polypeptide(L)' 'MRREVITLRPDASVAAAIQAILRHRVGGLPVVEGDAVVGIVTPRDLLGQALYRLVGDIMTTDVATV' A
#
# COMPACT_ATOMS: atom_id res chain seq x y z
N MET A 1 -8.67 20.75 6.15
CA MET A 1 -7.30 20.25 5.96
C MET A 1 -7.32 19.17 4.89
N ARG A 2 -6.68 19.38 3.73
CA ARG A 2 -6.34 18.26 2.83
C ARG A 2 -4.88 17.92 3.12
N ARG A 3 -4.65 16.86 3.89
CA ARG A 3 -3.35 16.19 3.87
C ARG A 3 -3.44 15.24 2.68
N GLU A 4 -2.64 15.46 1.64
CA GLU A 4 -2.52 14.50 0.55
C GLU A 4 -2.12 13.15 1.15
N VAL A 5 -3.02 12.19 1.07
CA VAL A 5 -2.76 10.82 1.50
C VAL A 5 -2.05 10.15 0.33
N ILE A 6 -0.84 9.67 0.57
CA ILE A 6 -0.13 8.87 -0.43
C ILE A 6 -0.78 7.50 -0.47
N THR A 7 -1.16 7.05 -1.66
CA THR A 7 -1.85 5.79 -1.89
C THR A 7 -1.09 4.94 -2.90
N LEU A 8 -1.42 3.65 -2.96
CA LEU A 8 -0.96 2.72 -3.99
C LEU A 8 -2.15 2.13 -4.74
N ARG A 9 -1.93 1.64 -5.96
CA ARG A 9 -2.90 0.78 -6.65
C ARG A 9 -2.61 -0.70 -6.36
N PRO A 10 -3.61 -1.61 -6.45
CA PRO A 10 -3.40 -3.04 -6.25
C PRO A 10 -2.38 -3.66 -7.22
N ASP A 11 -2.28 -3.10 -8.43
CA ASP A 11 -1.34 -3.50 -9.49
C ASP A 11 0.07 -2.90 -9.32
N ALA A 12 0.32 -2.12 -8.27
CA ALA A 12 1.67 -1.68 -7.93
C ALA A 12 2.53 -2.87 -7.49
N SER A 13 3.82 -2.83 -7.81
CA SER A 13 4.76 -3.86 -7.33
C SER A 13 5.16 -3.63 -5.87
N VAL A 14 5.57 -4.71 -5.21
CA VAL A 14 6.22 -4.66 -3.89
C VAL A 14 7.40 -3.69 -3.88
N ALA A 15 8.20 -3.65 -4.94
CA ALA A 15 9.31 -2.70 -5.06
C ALA A 15 8.83 -1.23 -5.00
N ALA A 16 7.76 -0.91 -5.72
CA ALA A 16 7.17 0.42 -5.72
C ALA A 16 6.62 0.78 -4.32
N ALA A 17 5.99 -0.17 -3.63
CA ALA A 17 5.48 0.02 -2.28
C ALA A 17 6.61 0.34 -1.28
N ILE A 18 7.72 -0.41 -1.30
CA ILE A 18 8.90 -0.16 -0.47
C ILE A 18 9.45 1.24 -0.75
N GLN A 19 9.62 1.60 -2.02
CA GLN A 19 10.12 2.92 -2.40
C GLN A 19 9.22 4.06 -1.91
N ALA A 20 7.90 3.92 -2.02
CA ALA A 20 6.94 4.91 -1.56
C ALA A 20 7.01 5.08 -0.03
N ILE A 21 7.01 3.98 0.72
CA ILE A 21 7.15 3.98 2.19
C ILE A 21 8.43 4.71 2.62
N LEU A 22 9.57 4.40 2.01
CA LEU A 22 10.86 5.01 2.35
C LEU A 22 10.93 6.48 1.97
N ARG A 23 10.46 6.83 0.76
CA ARG A 23 10.47 8.20 0.24
C ARG A 23 9.63 9.13 1.09
N HIS A 24 8.46 8.66 1.51
CA HIS A 24 7.49 9.47 2.24
C HIS A 24 7.57 9.30 3.76
N ARG A 25 8.43 8.39 4.25
CA ARG A 25 8.64 8.11 5.68
C ARG A 25 7.35 7.77 6.42
N VAL A 26 6.50 6.96 5.79
CA VAL A 26 5.20 6.53 6.34
C VAL A 26 5.25 5.07 6.82
N GLY A 27 4.47 4.73 7.84
CA GLY A 27 4.41 3.37 8.39
C GLY A 27 3.51 2.40 7.61
N GLY A 28 2.81 2.89 6.59
CA GLY A 28 1.93 2.12 5.74
C GLY A 28 1.24 3.02 4.71
N LEU A 29 0.67 2.40 3.69
CA LEU A 29 0.00 3.06 2.58
C LEU A 29 -1.36 2.39 2.34
N PRO A 30 -2.47 3.15 2.30
CA PRO A 30 -3.73 2.62 1.81
C PRO A 30 -3.60 2.29 0.33
N VAL A 31 -4.20 1.17 -0.05
CA VAL A 31 -4.32 0.72 -1.43
C VAL A 31 -5.71 1.10 -1.93
N VAL A 32 -5.77 1.79 -3.06
CA VAL A 32 -6.99 2.33 -3.65
C VAL A 32 -7.21 1.82 -5.06
N GLU A 33 -8.47 1.54 -5.38
CA GLU A 33 -8.93 1.24 -6.73
C GLU A 33 -10.10 2.16 -7.06
N GLY A 34 -9.92 3.04 -8.05
CA GLY A 34 -10.84 4.17 -8.26
C GLY A 34 -10.88 5.07 -7.03
N ASP A 35 -12.09 5.31 -6.50
CA ASP A 35 -12.34 6.14 -5.32
C ASP A 35 -12.45 5.31 -4.02
N ALA A 36 -12.26 3.99 -4.08
CA ALA A 36 -12.41 3.09 -2.94
C ALA A 36 -11.06 2.68 -2.35
N VAL A 37 -10.97 2.65 -1.02
CA VAL A 37 -9.88 1.98 -0.30
C VAL A 37 -10.18 0.48 -0.29
N VAL A 38 -9.31 -0.31 -0.92
CA VAL A 38 -9.48 -1.76 -1.07
C VAL A 38 -8.53 -2.56 -0.20
N GLY A 39 -7.56 -1.91 0.43
CA GLY A 39 -6.59 -2.56 1.31
C GLY A 39 -5.63 -1.60 1.97
N ILE A 40 -4.71 -2.15 2.75
CA ILE A 40 -3.57 -1.44 3.33
C ILE A 40 -2.32 -2.31 3.21
N VAL A 41 -1.18 -1.67 2.99
CA VAL A 41 0.12 -2.33 3.02
C VAL A 41 1.06 -1.61 3.97
N THR A 42 1.78 -2.38 4.78
CA THR A 42 2.78 -1.91 5.75
C THR A 42 4.15 -2.53 5.44
N PRO A 43 5.25 -2.00 5.98
CA PRO A 43 6.56 -2.63 5.85
C PRO A 43 6.56 -4.10 6.25
N ARG A 44 5.74 -4.48 7.26
CA ARG A 44 5.62 -5.86 7.74
C ARG A 44 5.07 -6.79 6.66
N ASP A 45 4.09 -6.35 5.88
CA ASP A 45 3.48 -7.15 4.81
C ASP A 45 4.46 -7.36 3.65
N LEU A 46 5.36 -6.39 3.43
CA LEU A 46 6.37 -6.42 2.37
C LEU A 46 7.59 -7.30 2.71
N LEU A 47 7.82 -7.60 3.99
CA LEU A 47 8.98 -8.40 4.42
C LEU A 47 8.91 -9.81 3.84
N GLY A 48 10.00 -10.24 3.21
CA GLY A 48 10.12 -11.58 2.62
C GLY A 48 9.36 -11.78 1.31
N GLN A 49 8.73 -10.74 0.76
CA GLN A 49 8.03 -10.82 -0.53
C GLN A 49 8.98 -10.57 -1.71
N ALA A 50 8.69 -11.22 -2.84
CA ALA A 50 9.39 -10.98 -4.08
C ALA A 50 9.06 -9.57 -4.62
N LEU A 51 10.09 -8.84 -5.07
CA LEU A 51 9.96 -7.44 -5.50
C LEU A 51 9.02 -7.23 -6.72
N TYR A 52 8.84 -8.26 -7.54
CA TYR A 52 7.97 -8.24 -8.72
C TYR A 52 6.51 -8.62 -8.40
N ARG A 53 6.22 -9.09 -7.17
CA ARG A 53 4.85 -9.44 -6.77
C ARG A 53 3.98 -8.19 -6.69
N LEU A 54 2.68 -8.34 -6.93
CA LEU A 54 1.72 -7.25 -6.83
C LEU A 54 1.31 -7.00 -5.38
N VAL A 55 1.07 -5.75 -5.04
CA VAL A 55 0.57 -5.32 -3.73
C VAL A 55 -0.78 -5.97 -3.43
N GLY A 56 -1.66 -6.07 -4.43
CA GLY A 56 -2.97 -6.72 -4.31
C GLY A 56 -2.91 -8.17 -3.82
N ASP A 57 -1.80 -8.88 -4.06
CA ASP A 57 -1.64 -10.28 -3.67
C ASP A 57 -1.23 -10.47 -2.19
N ILE A 58 -0.83 -9.40 -1.51
CA ILE A 58 -0.23 -9.43 -0.16
C ILE A 58 -0.81 -8.40 0.79
N MET A 59 -1.56 -7.41 0.30
CA MET A 59 -2.15 -6.38 1.12
C MET A 59 -3.14 -6.99 2.12
N THR A 60 -3.30 -6.35 3.27
CA THR A 60 -4.40 -6.68 4.17
C THR A 60 -5.67 -6.08 3.61
N THR A 61 -6.67 -6.93 3.38
CA THR A 61 -8.01 -6.56 2.90
C THR A 61 -8.96 -6.30 4.07
N ASP A 62 -10.19 -5.86 3.78
CA ASP A 62 -11.24 -5.64 4.79
C ASP A 62 -10.93 -4.49 5.76
N VAL A 63 -10.54 -3.35 5.17
CA VAL A 63 -10.19 -2.14 5.93
C VAL A 63 -11.47 -1.51 6.48
N ALA A 64 -11.70 -1.62 7.79
CA ALA A 64 -12.78 -0.90 8.45
C ALA A 64 -12.47 0.60 8.45
N THR A 65 -13.18 1.36 7.60
CA THR A 65 -13.17 2.83 7.64
C THR A 65 -14.19 3.30 8.69
N VAL A 66 -13.72 3.86 9.79
CA VAL A 66 -14.55 4.48 10.85
C VAL A 66 -14.63 5.99 10.72
#